data_AF-A0A7G9LRG5-F1
#
_entry.id   AF-A0A7G9LRG5-F1
#
_cell.length_a   1.000
_cell.length_b   1.000
_cell.length_c   1.000
_cell.angle_alpha   90.00
_cell.angle_beta   90.00
_cell.angle_gamma   90.00
#
_symmetry.space_group_name_H-M   'P 1'
#
loop_
_entity.id
_entity.type
_entity.pdbx_description
1 polymer ?
#
loop_
_entity_poly.entity_id
_entity_poly.type
_entity_poly.pdbx_seq_one_letter_code
_entity_poly.pdbx_strand_id
1 'polypeptide(L)' 'MNYFIKPNIGCLFEKVKWEEENKDKIKLFYLPPYSPEFNPDEYLNQDYKSNVHKNGLPKTRKN' A
#
# COMPACT_ATOMS: atom_id res chain seq x y z
N MET A 1 16.56 0.45 12.09
CA MET A 1 15.45 1.43 12.19
C MET A 1 14.62 1.29 10.93
N ASN A 2 13.34 0.91 11.06
CA ASN A 2 12.51 0.59 9.90
C ASN A 2 11.73 1.83 9.44
N TYR A 3 11.69 2.05 8.12
CA TYR A 3 11.01 3.17 7.50
C TYR A 3 9.72 2.69 6.84
N PHE A 4 8.63 3.40 7.09
CA PHE A 4 7.34 3.10 6.50
C PHE A 4 6.85 4.30 5.70
N ILE A 5 6.57 4.08 4.41
CA ILE A 5 5.94 5.05 3.52
C ILE A 5 4.43 4.83 3.62
N LYS A 6 3.70 5.83 4.12
CA LYS A 6 2.26 5.74 4.32
C LYS A 6 1.55 6.61 3.28
N PRO A 7 0.72 6.03 2.39
CA PRO A 7 -0.16 6.83 1.54
C PRO A 7 -1.21 7.54 2.40
N ASN A 8 -1.51 8.79 2.04
CA ASN A 8 -2.50 9.62 2.76
C ASN A 8 -3.94 9.23 2.36
N ILE A 9 -4.33 8.02 2.75
CA ILE A 9 -5.69 7.50 2.68
C ILE A 9 -6.25 7.53 4.10
N GLY A 10 -7.47 8.06 4.27
CA GLY A 10 -8.09 8.40 5.56
C GLY A 10 -7.86 7.42 6.71
N CYS A 11 -7.79 7.96 7.93
CA CYS A 11 -7.34 7.21 9.10
C CYS A 11 -8.44 6.31 9.70
N LEU A 12 -8.16 5.01 9.82
CA LEU A 12 -8.94 4.06 10.62
C LEU A 12 -8.46 4.14 12.08
N PHE A 13 -9.39 4.21 13.05
CA PHE A 13 -9.09 4.46 14.47
C PHE A 13 -8.05 3.48 15.08
N GLU A 14 -8.14 2.19 14.75
CA GLU A 14 -7.21 1.18 15.26
C GLU A 14 -5.78 1.37 14.76
N LYS A 15 -5.64 1.89 13.53
CA LYS A 15 -4.34 2.16 12.90
C LYS A 15 -3.58 3.26 13.63
N VAL A 16 -4.29 4.32 14.06
CA VAL A 16 -3.70 5.43 14.83
C VAL A 16 -3.10 4.91 16.13
N LYS A 17 -3.84 4.06 16.85
CA LYS A 17 -3.40 3.53 18.15
C LYS A 17 -2.10 2.73 18.02
N TRP A 18 -2.01 1.85 17.03
CA TRP A 18 -0.80 1.07 16.80
C TRP A 18 0.40 1.95 16.41
N GLU A 19 0.17 2.99 15.60
CA GLU A 19 1.22 3.93 15.21
C GLU A 19 1.79 4.65 16.43
N GLU A 20 0.93 5.12 17.34
CA GLU A 20 1.32 5.73 18.62
C GLU A 20 2.17 4.79 19.49
N GLU A 21 1.73 3.54 19.66
CA GLU A 21 2.42 2.53 20.48
C GLU A 21 3.80 2.13 19.94
N ASN A 22 4.07 2.39 18.65
CA ASN A 22 5.30 1.94 17.98
C ASN A 22 6.18 3.09 17.49
N LYS A 23 5.88 4.35 17.85
CA LYS A 23 6.62 5.55 17.40
C LYS A 23 8.14 5.47 17.59
N ASP A 24 8.61 4.82 18.65
CA ASP A 24 10.05 4.71 18.93
C ASP A 24 10.75 3.65 18.07
N LYS A 25 9.99 2.74 17.47
CA LYS A 25 10.49 1.60 16.66
C LYS A 25 10.46 1.90 15.17
N ILE A 26 9.56 2.77 14.74
CA ILE A 26 9.31 3.06 13.32
C ILE A 26 9.43 4.55 13.04
N LYS A 27 9.87 4.89 11.83
CA LYS A 27 9.77 6.25 11.32
C LYS A 27 8.78 6.27 10.16
N LEU A 28 7.70 7.04 10.33
CA LEU A 28 6.65 7.22 9.32
C LEU A 28 6.98 8.42 8.42
N PHE A 29 6.85 8.21 7.11
CA PHE A 29 6.87 9.27 6.10
C PHE A 29 5.52 9.31 5.39
N TYR A 30 4.92 10.50 5.35
CA TYR A 30 3.65 10.72 4.67
C TYR A 30 3.90 11.22 3.26
N LEU A 31 3.27 10.57 2.28
CA LEU A 31 3.29 11.05 0.91
C LEU A 31 2.26 12.17 0.72
N PRO A 32 2.50 13.11 -0.22
CA PRO A 32 1.48 14.02 -0.68
C PRO A 32 0.23 13.25 -1.16
N PRO A 33 -0.98 13.83 -1.03
CA PRO A 33 -2.19 13.23 -1.58
C PRO A 33 -2.04 12.96 -3.08
N TYR A 34 -2.51 11.80 -3.53
CA TYR A 34 -2.53 11.42 -4.94
C TYR A 34 -1.16 11.43 -5.65
N SER A 35 -0.07 11.16 -4.93
CA SER A 35 1.27 11.00 -5.52
C SER A 35 1.73 9.54 -5.59
N PRO A 36 1.17 8.72 -6.49
CA PRO A 36 1.62 7.34 -6.69
C PRO A 36 3.08 7.26 -7.14
N GLU A 37 3.61 8.29 -7.82
CA GLU A 37 4.99 8.35 -8.30
C GLU A 37 6.04 8.30 -7.19
N PHE A 38 5.68 8.66 -5.95
CA PHE A 38 6.57 8.58 -4.79
C PHE A 38 6.40 7.28 -4.00
N ASN A 39 5.46 6.43 -4.37
CA ASN A 39 5.28 5.13 -3.75
C ASN A 39 6.09 4.06 -4.53
N PRO A 40 7.22 3.56 -4.02
CA PRO A 40 8.01 2.55 -4.72
C PRO A 40 7.23 1.25 -4.96
N ASP A 41 6.23 0.95 -4.13
CA ASP A 41 5.36 -0.21 -4.30
C ASP A 41 4.51 -0.11 -5.57
N GLU A 42 4.28 1.10 -6.11
CA GLU A 42 3.48 1.25 -7.32
C GLU A 42 4.18 0.63 -8.54
N TYR A 43 5.52 0.64 -8.58
CA TYR A 43 6.26 -0.05 -9.65
C TYR A 43 6.00 -1.56 -9.64
N LEU A 44 6.07 -2.17 -8.44
CA LEU A 44 5.78 -3.59 -8.26
C LEU A 44 4.31 -3.90 -8.59
N ASN A 45 3.39 -3.08 -8.09
CA ASN A 45 1.96 -3.26 -8.33
C ASN A 45 1.62 -3.12 -9.81
N GLN A 46 2.27 -2.20 -10.52
CA GLN A 46 2.10 -2.02 -11.95
C GLN A 46 2.54 -3.26 -12.71
N ASP A 47 3.76 -3.76 -12.46
CA ASP A 47 4.24 -4.99 -13.09
C ASP A 47 3.29 -6.16 -12.79
N TYR A 48 2.92 -6.34 -11.53
CA TYR A 48 2.00 -7.39 -11.11
C TYR A 48 0.64 -7.29 -11.81
N LYS A 49 -0.01 -6.11 -11.82
CA LYS A 49 -1.33 -5.90 -12.47
C LYS A 49 -1.26 -6.10 -13.98
N SER A 50 -0.16 -5.71 -14.62
CA SER A 50 0.07 -5.96 -16.04
C SER A 50 0.26 -7.44 -16.35
N ASN A 51 0.79 -8.21 -15.39
CA ASN A 51 1.20 -9.60 -15.61
C ASN A 51 0.19 -10.63 -15.12
N VAL A 52 -0.64 -10.30 -14.13
CA VAL A 52 -1.54 -11.25 -13.45
C VAL A 52 -2.58 -11.90 -14.39
N HIS A 53 -2.93 -11.24 -15.49
CA HIS A 53 -3.89 -11.75 -16.48
C HIS A 53 -3.24 -12.28 -17.76
N LYS A 54 -1.91 -12.42 -17.81
CA LYS A 54 -1.18 -12.88 -19.01
C LYS A 54 -1.68 -14.23 -19.55
N ASN A 55 -2.12 -15.12 -18.66
CA ASN A 55 -2.61 -16.45 -19.01
C ASN A 55 -4.15 -16.49 -19.21
N GLY A 56 -4.78 -15.33 -19.35
CA GLY A 56 -6.23 -15.18 -19.45
C GLY A 56 -6.92 -15.00 -18.10
N LEU A 57 -8.10 -14.37 -18.12
CA LEU A 57 -8.94 -14.23 -16.95
C LEU A 57 -9.65 -15.57 -16.65
N PRO A 58 -9.80 -15.97 -15.38
CA PRO A 58 -10.64 -17.10 -15.02
C PRO A 58 -12.08 -16.82 -15.48
N LYS A 59 -12.65 -17.74 -16.27
CA LYS A 59 -13.94 -17.56 -16.96
C LYS A 59 -15.16 -18.03 -16.17
N THR A 60 -14.97 -18.53 -14.95
CA THR A 60 -16.03 -19.17 -14.17
C THR A 60 -16.42 -18.33 -12.96
N ARG A 61 -17.67 -17.84 -12.95
CA ARG A 61 -18.41 -17.66 -11.69
C ARG A 61 -18.97 -19.03 -11.31
N LYS A 62 -18.57 -19.58 -10.16
CA LYS A 62 -19.35 -20.65 -9.52
C LYS A 62 -20.59 -19.97 -8.93
N ASN A 63 -21.77 -20.39 -9.40
CA ASN A 63 -23.04 -20.14 -8.73
C ASN A 63 -23.09 -20.91 -7.41
#